data_AF-A0AAV8XDZ1-F1
#
_entry.id   AF-A0AAV8XDZ1-F1
#
_cell.length_a   1.000
_cell.length_b   1.000
_cell.length_c   1.000
_cell.angle_alpha   90.00
_cell.angle_beta   90.00
_cell.angle_gamma   90.00
#
_symmetry.space_group_name_H-M   'P 1'
#
loop_
_entity.id
_entity.type
_entity.pdbx_description
1 polymer ?
#
loop_
_entity_poly.entity_id
_entity_poly.type
_entity_poly.pdbx_seq_one_letter_code
_entity_poly.pdbx_strand_id
1 'polypeptide(L)'
;MEEYFNRYPRGLNPVQVNDIVFAVHAAAATLFTIIQCYIYESAEQRISITATTIMGLFGAFIFISIILASTNVIHWLDFLYICSYVKLTITLIKYIPQAYMNYKRKSTVGWSIGNIFLDFTGGSLSMLQMIINAYNYSKYNYFIYYEIYI
;
A
#
# COMPACT_ATOMS: atom_id res chain seq x y z
N MET A 1 7.74 -16.09 -4.82
CA MET A 1 8.15 -15.62 -6.16
C MET A 1 7.85 -16.65 -7.24
N GLU A 2 8.18 -17.94 -7.04
CA GLU A 2 7.85 -19.02 -7.99
C GLU A 2 6.37 -19.04 -8.39
N GLU A 3 5.47 -18.85 -7.42
CA GLU A 3 4.03 -18.82 -7.65
C GLU A 3 3.58 -17.69 -8.61
N TYR A 4 4.18 -16.50 -8.50
CA TYR A 4 3.88 -15.37 -9.38
C TYR A 4 4.31 -15.67 -10.82
N PHE A 5 5.51 -16.25 -11.01
CA PHE A 5 5.99 -16.63 -12.34
C PHE A 5 5.21 -17.80 -12.94
N ASN A 6 4.65 -18.69 -12.11
CA ASN A 6 3.76 -19.74 -12.59
C ASN A 6 2.44 -19.15 -13.14
N ARG A 7 1.92 -18.11 -12.49
CA ARG A 7 0.69 -17.40 -12.92
C ARG A 7 0.93 -16.41 -14.06
N TYR A 8 2.11 -15.80 -14.11
CA TYR A 8 2.53 -14.81 -15.10
C TYR A 8 3.92 -15.16 -15.65
N PRO A 9 4.04 -16.11 -16.60
CA PRO A 9 5.32 -16.64 -17.06
C PRO A 9 6.19 -15.63 -17.83
N ARG A 10 5.59 -14.54 -18.32
CA ARG A 10 6.32 -13.41 -18.92
C ARG A 10 6.33 -12.16 -18.02
N GLY A 11 5.78 -12.28 -16.81
CA GLY A 11 5.67 -11.18 -15.87
C GLY A 11 7.01 -10.90 -15.22
N LEU A 12 7.37 -9.62 -15.10
CA LEU A 12 8.41 -9.18 -14.19
C LEU A 12 7.91 -9.29 -12.76
N ASN A 13 8.78 -9.67 -11.82
CA ASN A 13 8.43 -9.60 -10.40
C ASN A 13 8.03 -8.14 -10.05
N PRO A 14 6.77 -7.89 -9.68
CA PRO A 14 6.27 -6.54 -9.48
C PRO A 14 6.72 -5.94 -8.16
N VAL A 15 7.21 -6.75 -7.22
CA VAL A 15 7.66 -6.31 -5.90
C VAL A 15 9.18 -6.27 -5.86
N GLN A 16 9.72 -5.08 -5.68
CA GLN A 16 11.16 -4.81 -5.63
C GLN A 16 11.64 -4.57 -4.20
N VAL A 17 12.97 -4.62 -4.00
CA VAL A 17 13.58 -4.44 -2.68
C VAL A 17 13.29 -3.04 -2.13
N ASN A 18 13.24 -2.01 -2.97
CA ASN A 18 12.85 -0.66 -2.55
C ASN A 18 11.42 -0.62 -1.99
N ASP A 19 10.50 -1.45 -2.50
CA ASP A 19 9.13 -1.52 -1.98
C ASP A 19 9.09 -2.13 -0.57
N ILE A 20 9.97 -3.11 -0.31
CA ILE A 20 10.13 -3.73 1.01
C ILE A 20 10.71 -2.72 2.01
N VAL A 21 11.78 -2.02 1.64
CA VAL A 21 12.41 -1.00 2.50
C VAL A 21 11.43 0.13 2.81
N PHE A 22 10.68 0.59 1.81
CA PHE A 22 9.64 1.60 1.99
C PHE A 22 8.55 1.14 2.95
N ALA A 23 8.07 -0.11 2.82
CA ALA A 23 7.07 -0.67 3.73
C ALA A 23 7.57 -0.78 5.18
N VAL A 24 8.82 -1.22 5.39
CA VAL A 24 9.43 -1.30 6.73
C VAL A 24 9.60 0.09 7.33
N HIS A 25 10.07 1.07 6.56
CA HIS A 25 10.17 2.46 7.02
C HIS A 25 8.80 3.03 7.40
N ALA A 26 7.79 2.82 6.57
CA ALA A 26 6.42 3.27 6.84
C ALA A 26 5.84 2.61 8.10
N ALA A 27 6.12 1.32 8.33
CA ALA A 27 5.72 0.62 9.55
C ALA A 27 6.40 1.20 10.79
N ALA A 28 7.71 1.48 10.71
CA ALA A 28 8.45 2.11 11.80
C ALA A 28 7.93 3.53 12.11
N ALA A 29 7.67 4.34 11.07
CA ALA A 29 7.08 5.67 11.23
C ALA A 29 5.66 5.59 11.85
N THR A 30 4.87 4.59 11.46
CA THR A 30 3.53 4.36 12.04
C THR A 30 3.61 3.93 13.51
N LEU A 31 4.57 3.09 13.87
CA LEU A 31 4.80 2.73 15.26
C LEU A 31 5.22 3.95 16.09
N PHE A 32 6.11 4.76 15.55
CA PHE A 32 6.54 6.00 16.19
C PHE A 32 5.36 6.96 16.42
N THR A 33 4.47 7.15 15.43
CA THR A 33 3.29 8.00 15.61
C THR A 33 2.30 7.43 16.61
N ILE A 34 2.11 6.11 16.66
CA ILE A 34 1.30 5.46 17.71
C ILE A 34 1.87 5.76 19.09
N ILE A 35 3.19 5.64 19.27
CA ILE A 35 3.86 5.97 20.54
C ILE A 35 3.65 7.45 20.89
N GLN A 36 3.79 8.36 19.91
CA GLN A 36 3.53 9.78 20.13
C GLN A 36 2.09 10.04 20.56
N CYS A 37 1.10 9.33 20.00
CA CYS A 37 -0.30 9.44 20.43
C CYS A 37 -0.54 9.02 21.88
N TYR A 38 0.30 8.14 22.45
CA TYR A 38 0.22 7.75 23.86
C TYR A 38 0.95 8.71 24.80
N ILE A 39 2.03 9.34 24.35
CA ILE A 39 2.87 10.24 25.17
C ILE A 39 2.28 11.67 25.20
N TYR A 40 1.81 12.17 24.06
CA TYR A 40 1.23 13.51 23.97
C TYR A 40 -0.20 13.51 24.46
N GLU A 41 -0.56 14.53 25.25
CA GLU A 41 -1.89 14.67 25.81
C GLU A 41 -2.91 14.81 24.69
N SER A 42 -3.72 13.77 24.53
CA SER A 42 -4.90 13.83 23.69
C SER A 42 -5.88 14.77 24.39
N ALA A 43 -6.21 15.90 23.75
CA ALA A 43 -7.37 16.71 24.14
C ALA A 43 -8.65 15.86 24.18
N GLU A 44 -9.84 16.44 24.39
CA GLU A 44 -11.16 15.75 24.35
C GLU A 44 -11.55 15.15 22.96
N GLN A 45 -10.63 14.43 22.31
CA GLN A 45 -10.78 13.70 21.07
C GLN A 45 -11.49 12.38 21.38
N ARG A 46 -12.82 12.39 21.30
CA ARG A 46 -13.58 11.13 21.30
C ARG A 46 -13.42 10.44 19.95
N ILE A 47 -12.86 9.23 19.97
CA ILE A 47 -12.79 8.38 18.78
C ILE A 47 -14.22 8.04 18.37
N SER A 48 -14.56 8.24 17.10
CA SER A 48 -15.88 7.86 16.59
C SER A 48 -16.06 6.34 16.70
N ILE A 49 -17.15 5.91 17.33
CA ILE A 49 -17.53 4.50 17.43
C ILE A 49 -17.66 3.90 16.02
N THR A 50 -18.22 4.64 15.06
CA THR A 50 -18.36 4.17 13.67
C THR A 50 -17.00 3.90 13.01
N ALA A 51 -16.03 4.78 13.21
CA ALA A 51 -14.68 4.61 12.67
C ALA A 51 -13.96 3.43 13.33
N THR A 52 -14.14 3.25 14.64
CA THR A 52 -13.57 2.13 15.40
C THR A 52 -14.15 0.80 14.94
N THR A 53 -15.47 0.71 14.75
CA THR A 53 -16.12 -0.51 14.24
C THR A 53 -15.65 -0.86 12.84
N ILE A 54 -15.56 0.12 11.93
CA ILE A 54 -15.08 -0.11 10.56
C ILE A 54 -13.62 -0.60 10.56
N MET A 55 -12.76 0.03 11.37
CA MET A 55 -11.37 -0.43 11.55
C MET A 55 -11.29 -1.84 12.12
N GLY A 56 -12.12 -2.16 13.12
CA GLY A 56 -12.18 -3.50 13.72
C GLY A 56 -12.61 -4.56 12.71
N LEU A 57 -13.60 -4.27 11.85
CA LEU A 57 -14.05 -5.17 10.79
C LEU A 57 -12.96 -5.45 9.76
N PHE A 58 -12.27 -4.41 9.27
CA PHE A 58 -11.14 -4.59 8.35
C PHE A 58 -9.99 -5.35 9.01
N GLY A 59 -9.70 -5.07 10.28
CA GLY A 59 -8.68 -5.79 11.06
C GLY A 59 -9.00 -7.27 11.20
N ALA A 60 -10.23 -7.61 11.56
CA ALA A 60 -10.70 -8.99 11.65
C ALA A 60 -10.63 -9.71 10.29
N PHE A 61 -11.05 -9.04 9.21
CA PHE A 61 -10.99 -9.59 7.85
C PHE A 61 -9.55 -9.90 7.40
N ILE A 62 -8.61 -8.98 7.66
CA ILE A 62 -7.18 -9.19 7.38
C ILE A 62 -6.63 -10.33 8.25
N PHE A 63 -6.98 -10.39 9.53
CA PHE A 63 -6.53 -11.44 10.43
C PHE A 63 -6.98 -12.83 9.96
N ILE A 64 -8.25 -12.97 9.54
CA ILE A 64 -8.76 -14.22 8.96
C ILE A 64 -7.99 -14.58 7.69
N SER A 65 -7.71 -13.59 6.83
CA SER A 65 -6.96 -13.80 5.59
C SER A 65 -5.52 -14.25 5.86
N ILE A 66 -4.87 -13.76 6.92
CA ILE A 66 -3.54 -14.23 7.35
C ILE A 66 -3.59 -15.70 7.77
N ILE A 67 -4.60 -16.09 8.55
CA ILE A 67 -4.77 -17.49 8.97
C ILE A 67 -4.96 -18.39 7.74
N LEU A 68 -5.84 -18.00 6.82
CA LEU A 68 -6.08 -18.76 5.59
C LEU A 68 -4.82 -18.90 4.72
N ALA A 69 -3.99 -17.85 4.64
CA ALA A 69 -2.72 -17.89 3.93
C ALA A 69 -1.71 -18.82 4.64
N SER A 70 -1.68 -18.78 5.97
CA SER A 70 -0.80 -19.62 6.79
C SER A 70 -1.18 -21.10 6.70
N THR A 71 -2.48 -21.41 6.57
CA THR A 71 -2.98 -22.77 6.36
C THR A 71 -2.91 -23.24 4.91
N ASN A 72 -2.28 -22.47 4.01
CA ASN A 72 -2.20 -22.74 2.56
C ASN A 72 -3.57 -22.92 1.86
N VAL A 73 -4.63 -22.34 2.42
CA VAL A 73 -5.97 -22.33 1.79
C VAL A 73 -6.03 -21.27 0.69
N ILE A 74 -5.41 -20.12 0.97
CA ILE A 74 -5.15 -19.08 -0.04
C ILE A 74 -3.64 -18.92 -0.17
N HIS A 75 -3.20 -18.46 -1.32
CA HIS A 75 -1.79 -18.19 -1.53
C HIS A 75 -1.37 -16.85 -0.90
N TRP A 76 -0.08 -16.73 -0.59
CA TRP A 76 0.50 -15.48 -0.07
C TRP A 76 0.36 -14.32 -1.05
N LEU A 77 0.37 -14.60 -2.36
CA LEU A 77 0.14 -13.57 -3.38
C LEU A 77 -1.30 -13.04 -3.32
N ASP A 78 -2.29 -13.92 -3.14
CA ASP A 78 -3.69 -13.53 -3.00
C ASP A 78 -3.92 -12.73 -1.70
N PHE A 79 -3.24 -13.08 -0.62
CA PHE A 79 -3.22 -12.29 0.62
C PHE A 79 -2.70 -10.86 0.40
N LEU A 80 -1.59 -10.71 -0.35
CA LEU A 80 -1.05 -9.39 -0.69
C LEU A 80 -2.03 -8.57 -1.54
N TYR A 81 -2.75 -9.21 -2.47
CA TYR A 81 -3.81 -8.53 -3.24
C TYR A 81 -4.96 -8.08 -2.34
N ILE A 82 -5.43 -8.93 -1.43
CA ILE A 82 -6.45 -8.58 -0.44
C ILE A 82 -6.02 -7.36 0.39
N CYS A 83 -4.78 -7.36 0.89
CA CYS A 83 -4.22 -6.23 1.64
C CYS A 83 -4.22 -4.93 0.81
N SER A 84 -3.85 -5.02 -0.47
CA SER A 84 -3.85 -3.87 -1.39
C SER A 84 -5.24 -3.26 -1.55
N TYR A 85 -6.26 -4.10 -1.79
CA TYR A 85 -7.65 -3.64 -1.92
C TYR A 85 -8.17 -3.01 -0.62
N VAL A 86 -7.93 -3.66 0.52
CA VAL A 86 -8.35 -3.12 1.83
C VAL A 86 -7.70 -1.76 2.09
N LYS A 87 -6.39 -1.63 1.86
CA LYS A 87 -5.66 -0.35 1.98
C LYS A 87 -6.29 0.73 1.12
N LEU A 88 -6.61 0.42 -0.14
CA LEU A 88 -7.24 1.36 -1.07
C LEU A 88 -8.64 1.77 -0.59
N THR A 89 -9.47 0.82 -0.16
CA THR A 89 -10.81 1.11 0.36
C THR A 89 -10.76 2.00 1.60
N ILE A 90 -9.90 1.70 2.58
CA ILE A 90 -9.72 2.53 3.79
C ILE A 90 -9.30 3.96 3.38
N THR A 91 -8.39 4.06 2.42
CA THR A 91 -7.88 5.33 1.88
C THR A 91 -9.00 6.18 1.27
N LEU A 92 -9.89 5.57 0.48
CA LEU A 92 -11.04 6.28 -0.10
C LEU A 92 -12.06 6.72 0.95
N ILE A 93 -12.42 5.81 1.88
CA ILE A 93 -13.39 6.08 2.94
C ILE A 93 -12.94 7.25 3.83
N LYS A 94 -11.64 7.38 4.11
CA LYS A 94 -11.12 8.50 4.93
C LYS A 94 -10.94 9.80 4.13
N TYR A 95 -10.37 9.74 2.94
CA TYR A 95 -9.95 10.94 2.23
C TYR A 95 -11.10 11.64 1.50
N ILE A 96 -12.11 10.92 1.00
CA ILE A 96 -13.26 11.53 0.29
C ILE A 96 -14.08 12.44 1.23
N PRO A 97 -14.54 11.96 2.41
CA PRO A 97 -15.28 12.80 3.34
C PRO A 97 -14.42 13.95 3.87
N GLN A 98 -13.14 13.70 4.14
CA GLN A 98 -12.21 14.73 4.60
C GLN A 98 -12.06 15.86 3.57
N ALA A 99 -11.89 15.52 2.28
CA ALA A 99 -11.80 16.49 1.20
C ALA A 99 -13.09 17.30 1.07
N TYR A 100 -14.26 16.66 1.14
CA TYR A 100 -15.55 17.34 1.11
C TYR A 100 -15.73 18.29 2.32
N MET A 101 -15.38 17.84 3.52
CA MET A 101 -15.47 18.64 4.73
C MET A 101 -14.54 19.86 4.68
N ASN A 102 -13.32 19.69 4.19
CA ASN A 102 -12.37 20.78 3.98
C ASN A 102 -12.89 21.79 2.95
N TYR A 103 -13.49 21.30 1.86
CA TYR A 103 -14.13 22.16 0.86
C TYR A 103 -15.29 22.97 1.44
N LYS A 104 -16.15 22.34 2.25
CA LYS A 104 -17.29 22.99 2.91
C LYS A 104 -16.84 24.02 3.95
N ARG A 105 -15.82 23.70 4.74
CA ARG A 105 -15.27 24.57 5.80
C ARG A 105 -14.32 25.65 5.28
N LYS A 106 -13.92 25.58 4.00
CA LYS A 106 -12.90 26.46 3.38
C LYS A 106 -11.59 26.51 4.19
N SER A 107 -11.27 25.41 4.86
CA SER A 107 -10.10 25.28 5.73
C SER A 107 -9.52 23.89 5.62
N THR A 108 -8.18 23.80 5.57
CA THR A 108 -7.41 22.56 5.56
C THR A 108 -6.76 22.28 6.92
N VAL A 109 -7.17 23.00 7.97
CA VAL A 109 -6.66 22.79 9.34
C VAL A 109 -6.94 21.34 9.78
N GLY A 110 -5.87 20.63 10.15
CA GLY A 110 -5.91 19.20 10.48
C GLY A 110 -5.64 18.24 9.31
N TRP A 111 -5.48 18.75 8.08
CA TRP A 111 -5.12 17.94 6.92
C TRP A 111 -3.64 18.14 6.59
N SER A 112 -2.82 17.09 6.70
CA SER A 112 -1.39 17.16 6.35
C SER A 112 -1.22 17.15 4.82
N ILE A 113 -1.28 18.33 4.22
CA ILE A 113 -1.11 18.54 2.78
C ILE A 113 0.22 17.95 2.29
N GLY A 114 1.29 18.15 3.06
CA GLY A 114 2.62 17.60 2.75
C GLY A 114 2.62 16.07 2.65
N ASN A 115 1.91 15.38 3.56
CA ASN A 115 1.83 13.91 3.51
C ASN A 115 1.09 13.42 2.26
N ILE A 116 0.07 14.14 1.81
CA ILE A 116 -0.67 13.80 0.58
C ILE A 116 0.19 13.99 -0.65
N PHE A 117 0.95 15.08 -0.70
CA PHE A 117 1.92 15.30 -1.79
C PHE A 117 2.99 14.21 -1.79
N LEU A 118 3.50 13.81 -0.63
CA LEU A 118 4.45 12.71 -0.52
C LEU A 118 3.83 11.37 -0.97
N ASP A 119 2.60 11.06 -0.56
CA ASP A 119 1.88 9.86 -1.00
C ASP A 119 1.68 9.86 -2.53
N PHE A 120 1.29 11.01 -3.10
CA PHE A 120 1.06 11.17 -4.53
C PHE A 120 2.35 11.08 -5.34
N THR A 121 3.40 11.79 -4.92
CA THR A 121 4.72 11.76 -5.56
C THR A 121 5.33 10.37 -5.45
N GLY A 122 5.25 9.73 -4.28
CA GLY A 122 5.70 8.35 -4.08
C GLY A 122 4.99 7.37 -5.02
N GLY A 123 3.66 7.44 -5.09
CA GLY A 123 2.88 6.61 -6.03
C GLY A 123 3.23 6.87 -7.50
N SER A 124 3.40 8.13 -7.88
CA SER A 124 3.80 8.51 -9.25
C SER A 124 5.18 7.97 -9.61
N LEU A 125 6.15 8.11 -8.71
CA LEU A 125 7.51 7.60 -8.90
C LEU A 125 7.53 6.07 -8.97
N SER A 126 6.73 5.37 -8.15
CA SER A 126 6.60 3.91 -8.24
C SER A 126 6.03 3.46 -9.59
N MET A 127 5.03 4.16 -10.14
CA MET A 127 4.51 3.86 -11.49
C MET A 127 5.57 4.10 -12.57
N LEU A 128 6.31 5.21 -12.49
CA LEU A 128 7.41 5.50 -13.42
C LEU A 128 8.49 4.42 -13.35
N GLN A 129 8.87 4.00 -12.14
CA GLN A 129 9.81 2.90 -11.92
C GLN A 129 9.32 1.61 -12.59
N MET A 130 8.04 1.25 -12.44
CA MET A 130 7.47 0.07 -13.12
C MET A 130 7.53 0.16 -14.66
N ILE A 131 7.25 1.33 -15.23
CA ILE A 131 7.35 1.57 -16.69
C ILE A 131 8.80 1.39 -17.17
N ILE A 132 9.77 1.97 -16.46
CA ILE A 132 11.20 1.86 -16.79
C ILE A 132 11.64 0.40 -16.73
N ASN A 133 11.23 -0.34 -15.69
CA ASN A 133 11.58 -1.74 -15.54
C ASN A 133 10.98 -2.63 -16.65
N ALA A 134 9.73 -2.37 -17.05
CA ALA A 134 9.11 -3.06 -18.18
C ALA A 134 9.88 -2.80 -19.49
N TYR A 135 10.31 -1.55 -19.73
CA TYR A 135 11.11 -1.20 -20.89
C TYR A 135 12.47 -1.91 -20.90
N ASN A 136 13.18 -1.91 -19.78
CA ASN A 136 14.48 -2.55 -19.64
C ASN A 136 14.41 -4.08 -19.84
N TYR A 137 13.36 -4.72 -19.33
CA TYR A 137 13.14 -6.16 -19.51
C TYR A 137 12.87 -6.54 -20.97
N SER A 138 12.10 -5.73 -21.69
CA SER A 138 11.85 -5.93 -23.12
C SER A 138 13.16 -5.85 -23.92
N LYS A 139 13.98 -4.83 -23.64
CA LYS A 139 15.29 -4.66 -24.28
C LYS A 139 16.26 -5.81 -23.96
N TYR A 140 16.32 -6.26 -22.71
CA TYR A 140 17.19 -7.37 -22.30
C TYR A 140 16.81 -8.68 -23.01
N ASN A 141 15.51 -9.00 -23.06
CA ASN A 141 15.05 -10.18 -23.81
C ASN A 141 15.43 -10.07 -25.29
N TYR A 142 15.18 -8.93 -25.92
CA TYR A 142 15.56 -8.70 -27.32
C TYR A 142 17.07 -8.91 -27.54
N PHE A 143 17.94 -8.37 -26.68
CA PHE A 143 19.38 -8.57 -26.79
C PHE A 143 19.79 -10.06 -26.76
N ILE A 144 19.29 -10.82 -25.78
CA ILE A 144 19.57 -12.26 -25.64
C ILE A 144 19.07 -13.05 -26.87
N TYR A 145 17.89 -12.74 -27.41
CA TYR A 145 17.37 -13.41 -28.61
C TYR A 145 18.28 -13.22 -29.83
N TYR A 146 18.95 -12.08 -29.98
CA TYR A 146 19.84 -11.83 -31.12
C TYR A 146 21.24 -12.41 -30.94
N GLU A 147 21.72 -12.55 -29.70
CA GLU A 147 23.03 -13.13 -29.39
C GLU A 147 23.04 -14.68 -29.45
N ILE A 148 21.88 -15.33 -29.28
CA ILE A 148 21.73 -16.80 -29.31
C ILE A 148 21.37 -17.34 -30.71
N TYR A 149 20.72 -16.53 -31.55
CA TYR A 149 20.23 -16.95 -32.88
C TYR A 149 21.06 -16.42 -34.07
N ILE A 150 22.24 -15.84 -33.79
CA ILE A 150 23.32 -15.53 -34.75
C ILE A 150 24.57 -16.26 -34.27
#